data_AF-A0A0W1F5T5-F1
#
_entry.id   AF-A0A0W1F5T5-F1
#
_cell.length_a   1.000
_cell.length_b   1.000
_cell.length_c   1.000
_cell.angle_alpha   90.00
_cell.angle_beta   90.00
_cell.angle_gamma   90.00
#
_symmetry.space_group_name_H-M   'P 1'
#
loop_
_entity.id
_entity.type
_entity.pdbx_description
1 polymer ?
#
loop_
_entity_poly.entity_id
_entity_poly.type
_entity_poly.pdbx_seq_one_letter_code
_entity_poly.pdbx_strand_id
1 'polypeptide(L)'
;MNRRAIAALAAATLLTGCSDSEYGPKLTRADVEELAEEIRVTVGDTPLVFPRVALHGRDEAQPFPAAGAKLDRIELGIGPYGWSDFEPEIRKICPLLARRWVASVCKDPWAPVEQAMPYGSFFLVDRDAMGFFDRHHTAAGRTWGERLRAMRMAPGKAIAECDRDEESGRNSCTAALLLSPQLVAVWSVGGSERETAEAKAGREGKAIAAFVRYAIAPAEDFDRLLPAMCELRRPEAREGPDGDPCKV
;
A
#
# COMPACT_ATOMS: atom_id res chain seq x y z
N MET A 1 4.06 8.27 -79.09
CA MET A 1 3.36 9.18 -78.16
C MET A 1 2.58 8.37 -77.15
N ASN A 2 2.86 8.60 -75.86
CA ASN A 2 2.00 8.44 -74.67
C ASN A 2 1.46 7.05 -74.28
N ARG A 3 1.33 6.68 -73.00
CA ARG A 3 1.92 7.13 -71.71
C ARG A 3 1.53 6.00 -70.74
N ARG A 4 2.49 5.51 -69.94
CA ARG A 4 2.27 4.55 -68.85
C ARG A 4 1.45 5.23 -67.74
N ALA A 5 0.52 4.49 -67.13
CA ALA A 5 -0.09 4.87 -65.86
C ALA A 5 0.06 3.68 -64.89
N ILE A 6 0.99 3.82 -63.94
CA ILE A 6 1.15 2.93 -62.79
C ILE A 6 0.34 3.56 -61.66
N ALA A 7 -0.73 2.90 -61.22
CA ALA A 7 -1.48 3.30 -60.04
C ALA A 7 -0.78 2.73 -58.80
N ALA A 8 -0.11 3.60 -58.04
CA ALA A 8 0.41 3.26 -56.72
C ALA A 8 -0.72 3.43 -55.69
N LEU A 9 -1.17 2.33 -55.11
CA LEU A 9 -2.09 2.33 -53.97
C LEU A 9 -1.27 2.69 -52.72
N ALA A 10 -1.32 3.95 -52.29
CA ALA A 10 -0.76 4.36 -51.01
C ALA A 10 -1.72 3.93 -49.89
N ALA A 11 -1.36 2.86 -49.17
CA ALA A 11 -2.00 2.50 -47.92
C ALA A 11 -1.60 3.53 -46.85
N ALA A 12 -2.44 4.54 -46.65
CA ALA A 12 -2.31 5.47 -45.53
C ALA A 12 -2.73 4.76 -44.25
N THR A 13 -1.77 4.24 -43.49
CA THR A 13 -1.95 3.89 -42.07
C THR A 13 -2.23 5.18 -41.30
N LEU A 14 -3.53 5.46 -41.10
CA LEU A 14 -4.00 6.45 -40.14
C LEU A 14 -3.62 5.96 -38.74
N LEU A 15 -2.46 6.38 -38.24
CA LEU A 15 -2.17 6.36 -36.82
C LEU A 15 -3.10 7.37 -36.17
N THR A 16 -4.26 6.91 -35.68
CA THR A 16 -5.07 7.66 -34.74
C THR A 16 -4.23 7.88 -33.49
N GLY A 17 -3.57 9.03 -33.40
CA GLY A 17 -2.92 9.45 -32.17
C GLY A 17 -3.98 9.50 -31.08
N CYS A 18 -3.88 8.60 -30.11
CA CYS A 18 -4.65 8.69 -28.88
C CYS A 18 -4.34 10.06 -28.28
N SER A 19 -5.31 10.97 -28.34
CA SER A 19 -5.16 12.29 -27.75
C SER A 19 -5.03 12.12 -26.24
N ASP A 20 -3.85 12.42 -25.69
CA ASP A 20 -3.60 12.48 -24.25
C ASP A 20 -4.44 13.55 -23.53
N SER A 21 -5.33 14.26 -24.24
CA SER A 21 -6.19 15.33 -23.73
C SER A 21 -7.13 14.92 -22.60
N GLU A 22 -7.37 13.62 -22.39
CA GLU A 22 -8.15 13.18 -21.24
C GLU A 22 -7.35 13.20 -19.94
N TYR A 23 -6.01 13.15 -20.00
CA TYR A 23 -5.12 13.15 -18.84
C TYR A 23 -4.71 14.60 -18.53
N GLY A 24 -4.81 15.02 -17.26
CA GLY A 24 -4.46 16.37 -16.87
C GLY A 24 -2.95 16.59 -16.72
N PRO A 25 -2.53 17.78 -16.27
CA PRO A 25 -1.14 18.24 -16.40
C PRO A 25 -0.13 17.50 -15.53
N LYS A 26 -0.57 16.70 -14.56
CA LYS A 26 0.30 16.04 -13.58
C LYS A 26 0.69 14.61 -13.94
N LEU A 27 -0.23 13.86 -14.55
CA LEU A 27 -0.04 12.44 -14.86
C LEU A 27 -0.49 12.20 -16.28
N THR A 28 0.42 11.72 -17.10
CA THR A 28 0.15 11.23 -18.45
C THR A 28 -0.54 9.87 -18.40
N ARG A 29 -0.99 9.40 -19.57
CA ARG A 29 -1.47 8.02 -19.72
C ARG A 29 -0.43 6.99 -19.30
N ALA A 30 0.82 7.19 -19.73
CA ALA A 30 1.92 6.30 -19.42
C ALA A 30 2.18 6.22 -17.92
N ASP A 31 2.09 7.35 -17.20
CA ASP A 31 2.25 7.36 -15.74
C ASP A 31 1.14 6.58 -15.03
N VAL A 32 -0.11 6.70 -15.50
CA VAL A 32 -1.24 5.96 -14.92
C VAL A 32 -1.13 4.46 -15.21
N GLU A 33 -0.73 4.09 -16.43
CA GLU A 33 -0.47 2.70 -16.80
C GLU A 33 0.68 2.11 -15.98
N GLU A 34 1.78 2.86 -15.81
CA GLU A 34 2.92 2.47 -14.98
C GLU A 34 2.50 2.26 -13.52
N LEU A 35 1.72 3.17 -12.93
CA LEU A 35 1.23 3.03 -11.55
C LEU A 35 0.36 1.78 -11.35
N ALA A 36 -0.35 1.34 -12.39
CA ALA A 36 -1.20 0.15 -12.34
C ALA A 36 -0.39 -1.16 -12.42
N GLU A 37 0.86 -1.12 -12.89
CA GLU A 37 1.68 -2.31 -13.05
C GLU A 37 1.96 -3.00 -11.70
N GLU A 38 1.89 -4.33 -11.71
CA GLU A 38 2.33 -5.12 -10.57
C GLU A 38 3.86 -5.12 -10.45
N ILE A 39 4.36 -4.79 -9.26
CA ILE A 39 5.73 -5.09 -8.86
C ILE A 39 5.77 -6.47 -8.24
N ARG A 40 6.86 -7.20 -8.50
CA ARG A 40 7.21 -8.45 -7.84
C ARG A 40 8.55 -8.25 -7.13
N VAL A 41 8.57 -8.38 -5.81
CA VAL A 41 9.79 -8.21 -5.00
C VAL A 41 9.87 -9.32 -3.95
N THR A 42 11.04 -9.47 -3.32
CA THR A 42 11.21 -10.31 -2.14
C THR A 42 11.73 -9.46 -1.00
N VAL A 43 11.11 -9.54 0.17
CA VAL A 43 11.61 -8.90 1.41
C VAL A 43 11.85 -10.01 2.42
N GLY A 44 13.07 -10.09 2.96
CA GLY A 44 13.50 -11.28 3.71
C GLY A 44 13.50 -12.51 2.82
N ASP A 45 12.63 -13.46 3.15
CA ASP A 45 12.34 -14.70 2.43
C ASP A 45 10.95 -14.71 1.77
N THR A 46 10.22 -13.60 1.85
CA THR A 46 8.81 -13.55 1.48
C THR A 46 8.62 -12.87 0.13
N PRO A 47 8.13 -13.58 -0.91
CA PRO A 47 7.79 -12.96 -2.19
C PRO A 47 6.49 -12.17 -2.07
N LEU A 48 6.49 -10.95 -2.60
CA LEU A 48 5.38 -10.01 -2.53
C LEU A 48 5.02 -9.49 -3.92
N VAL A 49 3.73 -9.30 -4.16
CA VAL A 49 3.18 -8.78 -5.41
C VAL A 49 2.07 -7.76 -5.14
N PHE A 50 2.24 -6.55 -5.65
CA PHE A 50 1.33 -5.43 -5.43
C PHE A 50 1.50 -4.37 -6.54
N PRO A 51 0.48 -3.55 -6.84
CA PRO A 51 0.62 -2.50 -7.85
C PRO A 51 1.54 -1.37 -7.36
N ARG A 52 2.22 -0.69 -8.29
CA ARG A 52 3.10 0.46 -7.99
C ARG A 52 2.41 1.56 -7.18
N VAL A 53 1.11 1.78 -7.43
CA VAL A 53 0.32 2.78 -6.68
C VAL A 53 0.26 2.53 -5.17
N ALA A 54 0.52 1.30 -4.71
CA ALA A 54 0.52 0.96 -3.28
C ALA A 54 1.84 1.31 -2.56
N LEU A 55 2.90 1.68 -3.30
CA LEU A 55 4.13 2.16 -2.70
C LEU A 55 3.91 3.55 -2.10
N HIS A 56 4.20 3.68 -0.80
CA HIS A 56 4.26 4.99 -0.17
C HIS A 56 5.54 5.73 -0.59
N GLY A 57 5.51 7.06 -0.65
CA GLY A 57 6.65 7.86 -1.10
C GLY A 57 6.95 7.73 -2.60
N ARG A 58 5.91 7.74 -3.45
CA ARG A 58 5.95 7.56 -4.91
C ARG A 58 7.07 8.34 -5.62
N ASP A 59 7.41 9.53 -5.11
CA ASP A 59 8.43 10.41 -5.68
C ASP A 59 9.87 10.05 -5.24
N GLU A 60 10.03 9.41 -4.07
CA GLU A 60 11.33 9.07 -3.49
C GLU A 60 11.85 7.71 -3.97
N ALA A 61 10.97 6.85 -4.48
CA ALA A 61 11.28 5.47 -4.87
C ALA A 61 11.68 5.30 -6.34
N GLN A 62 12.01 6.38 -7.07
CA GLN A 62 12.50 6.28 -8.45
C GLN A 62 14.02 6.05 -8.50
N PRO A 63 14.51 5.08 -9.30
CA PRO A 63 13.74 4.17 -10.15
C PRO A 63 13.07 3.05 -9.35
N PHE A 64 11.89 2.61 -9.81
CA PHE A 64 11.18 1.48 -9.20
C PHE A 64 12.04 0.21 -9.17
N PRO A 65 11.85 -0.66 -8.16
CA PRO A 65 12.56 -1.94 -8.09
C PRO A 65 12.35 -2.78 -9.34
N ALA A 66 13.43 -3.40 -9.84
CA ALA A 66 13.34 -4.38 -10.90
C ALA A 66 12.47 -5.58 -10.47
N ALA A 67 11.79 -6.21 -11.43
CA ALA A 67 11.02 -7.42 -11.15
C ALA A 67 11.92 -8.53 -10.55
N GLY A 68 11.47 -9.09 -9.43
CA GLY A 68 12.22 -10.10 -8.66
C GLY A 68 13.30 -9.53 -7.76
N ALA A 69 13.44 -8.20 -7.64
CA ALA A 69 14.43 -7.60 -6.76
C ALA A 69 14.25 -8.07 -5.31
N LYS A 70 15.36 -8.40 -4.66
CA LYS A 70 15.42 -8.58 -3.21
C LYS A 70 15.63 -7.21 -2.57
N LEU A 71 14.72 -6.84 -1.68
CA LEU A 71 14.72 -5.55 -1.00
C LEU A 71 14.86 -5.76 0.50
N ASP A 72 15.63 -4.88 1.12
CA ASP A 72 15.76 -4.82 2.58
C ASP A 72 14.47 -4.34 3.24
N ARG A 73 13.70 -3.49 2.54
CA ARG A 73 12.39 -3.01 2.98
C ARG A 73 11.53 -2.53 1.83
N ILE A 74 10.24 -2.43 2.11
CA ILE A 74 9.27 -1.64 1.34
C ILE A 74 8.36 -0.88 2.31
N GLU A 75 7.82 0.25 1.85
CA GLU A 75 6.80 1.01 2.56
C GLU A 75 5.51 0.99 1.73
N LEU A 76 4.43 0.50 2.33
CA LEU A 76 3.14 0.36 1.67
C LEU A 76 2.13 1.31 2.31
N GLY A 77 1.40 2.02 1.46
CA GLY A 77 0.26 2.83 1.85
C GLY A 77 -1.00 2.29 1.20
N ILE A 78 -1.98 1.91 2.02
CA ILE A 78 -3.32 1.59 1.54
C ILE A 78 -4.10 2.89 1.58
N GLY A 79 -4.78 3.20 0.47
CA GLY A 79 -5.49 4.44 0.38
C GLY A 79 -6.55 4.40 -0.71
N PRO A 80 -7.45 5.38 -0.71
CA PRO A 80 -8.58 5.41 -1.61
C PRO A 80 -8.16 6.01 -2.95
N TYR A 81 -7.36 5.27 -3.72
CA TYR A 81 -6.70 5.77 -4.94
C TYR A 81 -7.69 6.45 -5.91
N GLY A 82 -8.92 5.94 -6.02
CA GLY A 82 -9.97 6.50 -6.88
C GLY A 82 -10.74 7.69 -6.32
N TRP A 83 -10.41 8.17 -5.12
CA TRP A 83 -11.17 9.19 -4.39
C TRP A 83 -10.31 10.36 -3.89
N SER A 84 -9.11 10.55 -4.47
CA SER A 84 -8.36 11.78 -4.29
C SER A 84 -8.97 12.91 -5.13
N ASP A 85 -9.21 14.06 -4.52
CA ASP A 85 -9.59 15.30 -5.22
C ASP A 85 -8.37 16.07 -5.75
N PHE A 86 -7.16 15.69 -5.34
CA PHE A 86 -5.93 16.40 -5.68
C PHE A 86 -5.33 16.01 -7.03
N GLU A 87 -5.65 14.80 -7.51
CA GLU A 87 -5.13 14.17 -8.73
C GLU A 87 -6.23 13.31 -9.37
N PRO A 88 -7.25 13.94 -10.01
CA PRO A 88 -8.40 13.22 -10.58
C PRO A 88 -7.99 12.18 -11.63
N GLU A 89 -6.82 12.33 -12.24
CA GLU A 89 -6.25 11.36 -13.19
C GLU A 89 -5.96 10.01 -12.54
N ILE A 90 -5.63 9.97 -11.25
CA ILE A 90 -5.39 8.71 -10.53
C ILE A 90 -6.63 7.84 -10.54
N ARG A 91 -7.84 8.39 -10.61
CA ARG A 91 -9.09 7.60 -10.68
C ARG A 91 -9.10 6.68 -11.90
N LYS A 92 -8.37 7.03 -12.96
CA LYS A 92 -8.23 6.21 -14.17
C LYS A 92 -7.38 4.95 -13.97
N ILE A 93 -6.68 4.84 -12.83
CA ILE A 93 -5.96 3.62 -12.48
C ILE A 93 -6.92 2.47 -12.12
N CYS A 94 -8.10 2.78 -11.55
CA CYS A 94 -9.02 1.77 -11.02
C CYS A 94 -9.36 0.63 -12.00
N PRO A 95 -9.70 0.89 -13.28
CA PRO A 95 -9.97 -0.18 -14.24
C PRO A 95 -8.73 -0.97 -14.69
N LEU A 96 -7.51 -0.47 -14.43
CA LEU A 96 -6.26 -1.11 -14.83
C LEU A 96 -5.69 -2.05 -13.76
N LEU A 97 -6.20 -1.95 -12.52
CA LEU A 97 -5.71 -2.72 -11.39
C LEU A 97 -6.16 -4.19 -11.49
N ALA A 98 -5.19 -5.10 -11.51
CA ALA A 98 -5.44 -6.54 -11.66
C ALA A 98 -5.94 -7.22 -10.37
N ARG A 99 -5.57 -6.71 -9.19
CA ARG A 99 -5.89 -7.33 -7.89
C ARG A 99 -7.22 -6.84 -7.32
N ARG A 100 -8.02 -7.78 -6.80
CA ARG A 100 -9.35 -7.52 -6.25
C ARG A 100 -9.28 -6.61 -5.02
N TRP A 101 -8.28 -6.77 -4.16
CA TRP A 101 -8.13 -5.92 -2.98
C TRP A 101 -7.94 -4.46 -3.36
N VAL A 102 -7.12 -4.16 -4.36
CA VAL A 102 -6.84 -2.78 -4.78
C VAL A 102 -8.08 -2.20 -5.44
N ALA A 103 -8.75 -2.98 -6.29
CA ALA A 103 -10.01 -2.58 -6.90
C ALA A 103 -11.08 -2.24 -5.84
N SER A 104 -11.10 -2.94 -4.70
CA SER A 104 -12.03 -2.66 -3.60
C SER A 104 -11.80 -1.28 -2.97
N VAL A 105 -10.54 -0.93 -2.64
CA VAL A 105 -10.21 0.40 -2.10
C VAL A 105 -10.27 1.53 -3.13
N CYS A 106 -10.08 1.21 -4.42
CA CYS A 106 -10.17 2.21 -5.48
C CYS A 106 -11.61 2.72 -5.65
N LYS A 107 -12.60 1.84 -5.48
CA LYS A 107 -14.02 2.16 -5.68
C LYS A 107 -14.69 2.71 -4.43
N ASP A 108 -14.22 2.31 -3.25
CA ASP A 108 -14.82 2.68 -1.96
C ASP A 108 -13.75 3.21 -1.00
N PRO A 109 -13.81 4.50 -0.61
CA PRO A 109 -12.85 5.08 0.33
C PRO A 109 -13.04 4.57 1.76
N TRP A 110 -14.15 3.89 2.03
CA TRP A 110 -14.44 3.18 3.27
C TRP A 110 -14.41 1.67 3.06
N ALA A 111 -13.69 1.14 2.07
CA ALA A 111 -13.56 -0.30 1.89
C ALA A 111 -12.99 -0.96 3.18
N PRO A 112 -13.43 -2.18 3.54
CA PRO A 112 -12.96 -2.85 4.76
C PRO A 112 -11.44 -2.98 4.85
N VAL A 113 -10.77 -3.20 3.71
CA VAL A 113 -9.30 -3.28 3.63
C VAL A 113 -8.68 -1.98 4.14
N GLU A 114 -9.14 -0.82 3.67
CA GLU A 114 -8.65 0.48 4.15
C GLU A 114 -8.94 0.67 5.64
N GLN A 115 -10.16 0.34 6.07
CA GLN A 115 -10.61 0.59 7.43
C GLN A 115 -9.95 -0.32 8.49
N ALA A 116 -9.40 -1.47 8.07
CA ALA A 116 -8.69 -2.39 8.95
C ALA A 116 -7.19 -2.06 9.07
N MET A 117 -6.59 -1.47 8.04
CA MET A 117 -5.17 -1.17 7.96
C MET A 117 -4.76 0.06 8.80
N PRO A 118 -3.46 0.18 9.16
CA PRO A 118 -2.94 1.40 9.80
C PRO A 118 -3.25 2.65 9.00
N TYR A 119 -3.46 3.76 9.70
CA TYR A 119 -3.56 5.06 9.06
C TYR A 119 -2.22 5.44 8.42
N GLY A 120 -2.23 5.72 7.11
CA GLY A 120 -1.04 6.12 6.36
C GLY A 120 -0.30 4.92 5.78
N SER A 121 0.91 4.68 6.28
CA SER A 121 1.79 3.64 5.75
C SER A 121 2.31 2.69 6.82
N PHE A 122 2.81 1.55 6.37
CA PHE A 122 3.56 0.60 7.17
C PHE A 122 4.73 0.06 6.37
N PHE A 123 5.78 -0.35 7.08
CA PHE A 123 6.96 -0.96 6.50
C PHE A 123 6.85 -2.48 6.57
N LEU A 124 7.33 -3.15 5.53
CA LEU A 124 7.72 -4.55 5.55
C LEU A 124 9.23 -4.60 5.38
N VAL A 125 9.93 -5.23 6.32
CA VAL A 125 11.39 -5.13 6.46
C VAL A 125 11.98 -6.52 6.66
N ASP A 126 13.10 -6.78 5.99
CA ASP A 126 13.96 -7.92 6.28
C ASP A 126 14.46 -7.78 7.71
N ARG A 127 14.29 -8.82 8.53
CA ARG A 127 14.69 -8.79 9.95
C ARG A 127 16.15 -8.37 10.14
N ASP A 128 17.03 -8.72 9.20
CA ASP A 128 18.45 -8.39 9.27
C ASP A 128 18.75 -6.93 8.84
N ALA A 129 17.77 -6.25 8.23
CA ALA A 129 17.84 -4.86 7.80
C ALA A 129 17.21 -3.85 8.77
N MET A 130 16.87 -4.27 9.99
CA MET A 130 16.21 -3.42 10.99
C MET A 130 17.02 -2.18 11.41
N GLY A 131 18.34 -2.19 11.20
CA GLY A 131 19.21 -1.02 11.42
C GLY A 131 18.84 0.20 10.58
N PHE A 132 18.01 0.05 9.53
CA PHE A 132 17.47 1.19 8.79
C PHE A 132 16.75 2.22 9.69
N PHE A 133 16.06 1.74 10.71
CA PHE A 133 15.28 2.57 11.62
C PHE A 133 16.13 3.36 12.62
N ASP A 134 17.45 3.15 12.68
CA ASP A 134 18.34 3.92 13.55
C ASP A 134 18.46 5.39 13.11
N ARG A 135 18.03 5.74 11.88
CA ARG A 135 17.97 7.12 11.39
C ARG A 135 16.57 7.74 11.41
N HIS A 136 15.56 6.97 11.79
CA HIS A 136 14.17 7.43 11.86
C HIS A 136 13.87 7.95 13.26
N HIS A 137 13.90 9.27 13.42
CA HIS A 137 13.58 9.91 14.70
C HIS A 137 12.06 10.00 14.90
N THR A 138 11.65 9.76 16.14
CA THR A 138 10.30 10.06 16.61
C THR A 138 10.24 11.52 17.06
N ALA A 139 9.03 12.08 17.17
CA ALA A 139 8.84 13.41 17.75
C ALA A 139 9.44 13.53 19.17
N ALA A 140 9.48 12.42 19.92
CA ALA A 140 10.06 12.32 21.26
C ALA A 140 11.60 12.12 21.27
N GLY A 141 12.29 12.32 20.14
CA GLY A 141 13.76 12.30 20.05
C GLY A 141 14.41 10.92 19.98
N ARG A 142 13.78 9.85 20.49
CA ARG A 142 14.26 8.45 20.30
C ARG A 142 14.11 8.00 18.87
N THR A 143 14.97 7.09 18.43
CA THR A 143 14.87 6.49 17.10
C THR A 143 13.92 5.28 17.11
N TRP A 144 13.33 4.97 15.96
CA TRP A 144 12.56 3.74 15.79
C TRP A 144 13.44 2.51 16.05
N GLY A 145 14.70 2.53 15.63
CA GLY A 145 15.64 1.43 15.83
C GLY A 145 15.85 1.08 17.31
N GLU A 146 15.95 2.08 18.18
CA GLU A 146 16.03 1.86 19.63
C GLU A 146 14.77 1.20 20.20
N ARG A 147 13.59 1.65 19.77
CA ARG A 147 12.31 1.06 20.18
C ARG A 147 12.20 -0.40 19.74
N LEU A 148 12.50 -0.67 18.48
CA LEU A 148 12.39 -2.00 17.89
C LEU A 148 13.34 -3.01 18.54
N ARG A 149 14.55 -2.57 18.96
CA ARG A 149 15.49 -3.40 19.72
C ARG A 149 15.01 -3.72 21.15
N ALA A 150 14.20 -2.86 21.75
CA ALA A 150 13.61 -3.11 23.06
C ALA A 150 12.42 -4.09 23.00
N MET A 151 11.74 -4.18 21.85
CA MET A 151 10.60 -5.07 21.67
C MET A 151 11.01 -6.54 21.67
N ARG A 152 10.39 -7.32 22.57
CA ARG A 152 10.49 -8.79 22.58
C ARG A 152 9.52 -9.42 21.59
N MET A 153 9.76 -9.20 20.29
CA MET A 153 8.89 -9.68 19.21
C MET A 153 8.71 -11.20 19.26
N ALA A 154 7.46 -11.64 19.07
CA ALA A 154 7.10 -13.05 18.94
C ALA A 154 6.23 -13.23 17.68
N PRO A 155 6.31 -14.39 17.00
CA PRO A 155 5.50 -14.66 15.81
C PRO A 155 4.00 -14.44 16.08
N GLY A 156 3.33 -13.70 15.21
CA GLY A 156 1.88 -13.49 15.27
C GLY A 156 1.37 -12.59 16.40
N LYS A 157 2.26 -12.00 17.22
CA LYS A 157 1.87 -11.04 18.27
C LYS A 157 2.46 -9.67 17.97
N ALA A 158 1.57 -8.70 17.73
CA ALA A 158 1.96 -7.30 17.61
C ALA A 158 2.36 -6.75 18.99
N ILE A 159 3.39 -5.92 19.01
CA ILE A 159 3.88 -5.23 20.21
C ILE A 159 3.94 -3.75 19.89
N ALA A 160 3.51 -2.91 20.84
CA ALA A 160 3.62 -1.46 20.74
C ALA A 160 4.50 -0.91 21.86
N GLU A 161 5.40 0.01 21.50
CA GLU A 161 6.23 0.77 22.44
C GLU A 161 5.91 2.25 22.26
N CYS A 162 5.59 2.93 23.36
CA CYS A 162 5.16 4.33 23.36
C CYS A 162 6.17 5.20 24.09
N ASP A 163 6.46 6.37 23.51
CA ASP A 163 7.04 7.48 24.27
C ASP A 163 6.02 8.61 24.39
N ARG A 164 6.12 9.32 25.51
CA ARG A 164 5.43 10.59 25.67
C ARG A 164 6.27 11.66 24.98
N ASP A 165 5.66 12.31 24.00
CA ASP A 165 6.19 13.54 23.43
C ASP A 165 6.00 14.66 24.45
N GLU A 166 7.10 15.28 24.89
CA GLU A 166 7.07 16.35 25.89
C GLU A 166 6.41 17.62 25.38
N GLU A 167 6.51 17.92 24.08
CA GLU A 167 6.00 19.15 23.47
C GLU A 167 4.50 19.04 23.20
N SER A 168 4.07 17.96 22.55
CA SER A 168 2.64 17.76 22.24
C SER A 168 1.84 17.14 23.38
N GLY A 169 2.52 16.56 24.38
CA GLY A 169 1.91 15.79 25.46
C GLY A 169 1.24 14.48 25.00
N ARG A 170 1.30 14.15 23.71
CA ARG A 170 0.69 12.94 23.12
C ARG A 170 1.68 11.78 23.15
N ASN A 171 1.15 10.56 23.17
CA ASN A 171 1.98 9.38 23.01
C ASN A 171 2.24 9.13 21.52
N SER A 172 3.51 9.09 21.13
CA SER A 172 3.94 8.57 19.84
C SER A 172 4.36 7.12 20.04
N CYS A 173 3.58 6.17 19.52
CA CYS A 173 3.90 4.76 19.64
C CYS A 173 4.34 4.17 18.30
N THR A 174 5.30 3.25 18.37
CA THR A 174 5.71 2.40 17.25
C THR A 174 5.22 1.00 17.56
N ALA A 175 4.61 0.35 16.57
CA ALA A 175 4.23 -1.04 16.66
C ALA A 175 5.05 -1.89 15.69
N ALA A 176 5.28 -3.15 16.07
CA ALA A 176 5.91 -4.13 15.22
C ALA A 176 5.27 -5.51 15.35
N LEU A 177 5.36 -6.29 14.28
CA LEU A 177 4.89 -7.67 14.22
C LEU A 177 5.88 -8.52 13.42
N LEU A 178 6.31 -9.63 14.01
CA LEU A 178 7.06 -10.67 13.30
C LEU A 178 6.09 -11.54 12.49
N LEU A 179 6.09 -11.37 11.15
CA LEU A 179 5.21 -12.06 10.21
C LEU A 179 5.76 -13.44 9.81
N SER A 180 7.07 -13.51 9.57
CA SER A 180 7.85 -14.72 9.31
C SER A 180 9.19 -14.61 10.05
N PRO A 181 10.05 -15.65 10.09
CA PRO A 181 11.39 -15.54 10.67
C PRO A 181 12.22 -14.36 10.15
N GLN A 182 12.06 -14.00 8.87
CA GLN A 182 12.82 -12.94 8.18
C GLN A 182 11.97 -11.73 7.75
N LEU A 183 10.67 -11.68 8.05
CA LEU A 183 9.81 -10.56 7.68
C LEU A 183 9.17 -9.92 8.91
N VAL A 184 9.42 -8.62 9.08
CA VAL A 184 8.86 -7.79 10.16
C VAL A 184 8.00 -6.69 9.55
N ALA A 185 6.79 -6.51 10.08
CA ALA A 185 5.99 -5.31 9.83
C ALA A 185 6.25 -4.27 10.91
N VAL A 186 6.39 -3.00 10.53
CA VAL A 186 6.58 -1.87 11.46
C VAL A 186 5.69 -0.69 11.05
N TRP A 187 4.99 -0.08 12.00
CA TRP A 187 4.12 1.07 11.72
C TRP A 187 3.97 2.00 12.93
N SER A 188 3.46 3.20 12.68
CA SER A 188 3.07 4.13 13.74
C SER A 188 1.69 3.78 14.28
N VAL A 189 1.53 3.74 15.60
CA VAL A 189 0.23 3.53 16.24
C VAL A 189 -0.04 4.60 17.28
N GLY A 190 -1.30 5.00 17.40
CA GLY A 190 -1.74 5.98 18.39
C GLY A 190 -3.11 5.59 18.93
N GLY A 191 -3.30 5.75 20.24
CA GLY A 191 -4.59 5.51 20.88
C GLY A 191 -5.65 6.55 20.46
N SER A 192 -6.91 6.20 20.69
CA SER A 192 -8.07 7.06 20.54
C SER A 192 -8.96 6.97 21.79
N GLU A 193 -10.06 7.71 21.83
CA GLU A 193 -11.08 7.57 22.87
C GLU A 193 -11.74 6.18 22.88
N ARG A 194 -11.70 5.45 21.75
CA ARG A 194 -12.39 4.17 21.55
C ARG A 194 -11.47 2.96 21.57
N GLU A 195 -10.16 3.15 21.37
CA GLU A 195 -9.20 2.05 21.27
C GLU A 195 -7.84 2.47 21.84
N THR A 196 -7.29 1.67 22.76
CA THR A 196 -5.93 1.92 23.27
C THR A 196 -4.89 1.64 22.18
N ALA A 197 -3.69 2.24 22.29
CA ALA A 197 -2.62 1.98 21.32
C ALA A 197 -2.26 0.49 21.21
N GLU A 198 -2.29 -0.24 22.33
CA GLU A 198 -2.01 -1.68 22.35
C GLU A 198 -3.11 -2.50 21.67
N ALA A 199 -4.39 -2.20 21.94
CA ALA A 199 -5.52 -2.87 21.28
C ALA A 199 -5.49 -2.61 19.77
N LYS A 200 -5.23 -1.36 19.38
CA LYS A 200 -5.08 -0.93 17.99
C LYS A 200 -3.93 -1.64 17.29
N ALA A 201 -2.76 -1.71 17.91
CA ALA A 201 -1.61 -2.45 17.38
C ALA A 201 -1.94 -3.94 17.22
N GLY A 202 -2.67 -4.53 18.16
CA GLY A 202 -3.15 -5.92 18.04
C GLY A 202 -4.07 -6.13 16.84
N ARG A 203 -5.04 -5.24 16.61
CA ARG A 203 -5.98 -5.29 15.49
C ARG A 203 -5.28 -5.04 14.15
N GLU A 204 -4.53 -3.96 14.05
CA GLU A 204 -3.78 -3.60 12.83
C GLU A 204 -2.72 -4.65 12.48
N GLY A 205 -2.04 -5.22 13.47
CA GLY A 205 -1.09 -6.31 13.24
C GLY A 205 -1.75 -7.54 12.62
N LYS A 206 -2.94 -7.93 13.10
CA LYS A 206 -3.72 -9.02 12.47
C LYS A 206 -4.14 -8.66 11.04
N ALA A 207 -4.50 -7.39 10.80
CA ALA A 207 -4.88 -6.92 9.47
C ALA A 207 -3.68 -6.98 8.52
N ILE A 208 -2.52 -6.46 8.91
CA ILE A 208 -1.29 -6.54 8.12
C ILE A 208 -0.93 -8.01 7.83
N ALA A 209 -1.03 -8.91 8.82
CA ALA A 209 -0.75 -10.32 8.60
C ALA A 209 -1.69 -10.96 7.57
N ALA A 210 -3.00 -10.67 7.64
CA ALA A 210 -3.97 -11.12 6.66
C ALA A 210 -3.71 -10.51 5.28
N PHE A 211 -3.35 -9.22 5.22
CA PHE A 211 -3.02 -8.51 4.00
C PHE A 211 -1.80 -9.11 3.30
N VAL A 212 -0.70 -9.32 4.04
CA VAL A 212 0.51 -9.94 3.50
C VAL A 212 0.21 -11.35 2.97
N ARG A 213 -0.57 -12.13 3.72
CA ARG A 213 -0.87 -13.52 3.36
C ARG A 213 -1.84 -13.67 2.19
N TYR A 214 -2.86 -12.83 2.11
CA TYR A 214 -3.99 -13.03 1.19
C TYR A 214 -4.10 -11.95 0.11
N ALA A 215 -3.56 -10.75 0.31
CA ALA A 215 -3.67 -9.65 -0.65
C ALA A 215 -2.43 -9.51 -1.53
N ILE A 216 -1.23 -9.55 -0.93
CA ILE A 216 0.04 -9.27 -1.61
C ILE A 216 0.99 -10.47 -1.68
N ALA A 217 0.51 -11.67 -1.37
CA ALA A 217 1.19 -12.90 -1.73
C ALA A 217 1.19 -13.08 -3.28
N PRO A 218 2.05 -13.98 -3.83
CA PRO A 218 2.09 -14.22 -5.27
C PRO A 218 0.74 -14.56 -5.89
N ALA A 219 -0.08 -15.33 -5.15
CA ALA A 219 -1.48 -15.58 -5.46
C ALA A 219 -2.38 -14.83 -4.46
N GLU A 220 -3.26 -13.98 -4.97
CA GLU A 220 -4.29 -13.31 -4.17
C GLU A 220 -5.39 -14.30 -3.77
N ASP A 221 -5.83 -14.23 -2.51
CA ASP A 221 -6.99 -14.94 -1.97
C ASP A 221 -7.95 -13.92 -1.33
N PHE A 222 -8.62 -13.14 -2.17
CA PHE A 222 -9.50 -12.07 -1.71
C PHE A 222 -10.70 -12.57 -0.90
N ASP A 223 -11.16 -13.79 -1.17
CA ASP A 223 -12.31 -14.37 -0.47
C ASP A 223 -11.97 -14.72 1.00
N ARG A 224 -10.69 -14.97 1.32
CA ARG A 224 -10.21 -15.01 2.71
C ARG A 224 -9.84 -13.66 3.28
N LEU A 225 -9.37 -12.74 2.43
CA LEU A 225 -8.99 -11.39 2.85
C LEU A 225 -10.20 -10.60 3.37
N LEU A 226 -11.28 -10.53 2.58
CA LEU A 226 -12.40 -9.65 2.86
C LEU A 226 -13.06 -9.92 4.22
N PRO A 227 -13.42 -11.18 4.59
CA PRO A 227 -13.97 -11.46 5.90
C PRO A 227 -13.01 -11.09 7.05
N ALA A 228 -11.72 -11.37 6.90
CA ALA A 228 -10.72 -11.00 7.91
C ALA A 228 -10.66 -9.48 8.09
N MET A 229 -10.70 -8.71 7.00
CA MET A 229 -10.70 -7.24 7.07
C MET A 229 -11.98 -6.71 7.70
N CYS A 230 -13.13 -7.33 7.41
CA CYS A 230 -14.41 -6.99 8.02
C CYS A 230 -14.40 -7.11 9.55
N GLU A 231 -13.80 -8.18 10.09
CA GLU A 231 -13.65 -8.40 11.53
C GLU A 231 -12.65 -7.42 12.20
N LEU A 232 -11.69 -6.91 11.42
CA LEU A 232 -10.57 -6.10 11.91
C LEU A 232 -10.73 -4.61 11.63
N ARG A 233 -11.90 -4.17 11.16
CA ARG A 233 -12.20 -2.75 10.98
C ARG A 233 -12.07 -1.99 12.28
N ARG A 234 -11.57 -0.76 12.19
CA ARG A 234 -11.50 0.17 13.33
C ARG A 234 -12.89 0.44 13.94
N PRO A 235 -13.00 0.75 15.24
CA PRO A 235 -14.29 0.98 15.92
C PRO A 235 -15.17 2.07 15.29
N GLU A 236 -14.55 3.07 14.67
CA GLU A 236 -15.18 4.18 13.96
C GLU A 236 -15.48 3.88 12.48
N ALA A 237 -15.53 2.61 12.10
CA ALA A 237 -15.76 2.21 10.72
C ALA A 237 -17.08 2.78 10.17
N ARG A 238 -17.05 3.15 8.90
CA ARG A 238 -18.15 3.74 8.15
C ARG A 238 -18.57 2.80 7.02
N GLU A 239 -19.80 3.00 6.54
CA GLU A 239 -20.28 2.33 5.35
C GLU A 239 -19.82 3.08 4.10
N GLY A 240 -19.53 2.31 3.04
CA GLY A 240 -19.19 2.83 1.73
C GLY A 240 -20.39 3.43 0.99
N PRO A 241 -20.17 4.14 -0.13
CA PRO A 241 -21.25 4.64 -0.99
C PRO A 241 -22.10 3.51 -1.58
N ASP A 242 -21.51 2.32 -1.75
CA ASP A 242 -22.17 1.11 -2.28
C ASP A 242 -22.70 0.18 -1.17
N GLY A 243 -22.70 0.64 0.10
CA GLY A 243 -23.11 -0.13 1.28
C GLY A 243 -21.94 -0.80 2.02
N ASP A 244 -22.26 -1.68 2.98
CA ASP A 244 -21.27 -2.41 3.77
C ASP A 244 -21.07 -3.84 3.24
N PRO A 245 -19.95 -4.15 2.55
CA PRO A 245 -19.66 -5.50 2.06
C PRO A 245 -19.42 -6.51 3.19
N CYS A 246 -19.43 -6.09 4.46
CA CYS A 246 -19.32 -6.95 5.62
C CYS A 246 -20.67 -7.42 6.20
N LYS A 247 -21.80 -6.99 5.65
CA LYS A 247 -23.15 -7.29 6.15
C LYS A 247 -23.92 -8.33 5.34
N VAL A 248 -23.21 -9.14 4.56
CA VAL A 248 -23.80 -10.13 3.62
C VAL A 248 -24.17 -11.43 4.32
#